data_AF-A0A8S3C289-F1
#
_entry.id   AF-A0A8S3C289-F1
#
_cell.length_a   1.000
_cell.length_b   1.000
_cell.length_c   1.000
_cell.angle_alpha   90.00
_cell.angle_beta   90.00
_cell.angle_gamma   90.00
#
_symmetry.space_group_name_H-M   'P 1'
#
loop_
_entity.id
_entity.type
_entity.pdbx_description
1 polymer ?
#
loop_
_entity_poly.entity_id
_entity_poly.type
_entity_poly.pdbx_seq_one_letter_code
_entity_poly.pdbx_strand_id
1 'polypeptide(L)' 'ILTFDQLALRSPKGKNTVLLQGPRKARKANRYFGRPPGARHSTTRPKVRAKGRKFEKARGRR' A
#
# COMPACT_ATOMS: atom_id res chain seq x y z
N ILE A 1 -5.98 -4.77 27.23
CA ILE A 1 -6.50 -4.66 25.84
C ILE A 1 -8.02 -4.68 25.94
N LEU A 2 -8.73 -3.74 25.30
CA LEU A 2 -10.20 -3.69 25.29
C LEU A 2 -10.73 -4.25 23.98
N THR A 3 -11.86 -4.95 24.05
CA THR A 3 -12.65 -5.34 22.88
C THR A 3 -13.63 -4.23 22.47
N PHE A 4 -14.20 -4.31 21.27
CA PHE A 4 -15.11 -3.27 20.78
C PHE A 4 -16.43 -3.19 21.56
N ASP A 5 -16.95 -4.31 22.04
CA ASP A 5 -18.13 -4.38 22.91
C ASP A 5 -17.87 -3.71 24.28
N GLN A 6 -16.70 -3.95 24.87
CA GLN A 6 -16.29 -3.28 26.12
C GLN A 6 -16.09 -1.78 25.92
N LEU A 7 -15.51 -1.37 24.78
CA LEU A 7 -15.37 0.04 24.43
C LEU A 7 -16.74 0.71 24.26
N ALA A 8 -17.69 0.04 23.60
CA ALA A 8 -19.04 0.56 23.40
C ALA A 8 -19.79 0.77 24.72
N LEU A 9 -19.64 -0.13 25.69
CA LEU A 9 -20.22 0.04 27.04
C LEU A 9 -19.55 1.17 27.83
N ARG A 10 -18.22 1.31 27.76
CA ARG A 10 -17.47 2.35 28.49
C ARG A 10 -17.63 3.74 27.91
N SER A 11 -17.73 3.86 26.59
CA SER A 11 -17.79 5.13 25.88
C SER A 11 -18.81 5.06 24.74
N PRO A 12 -20.11 4.91 25.06
CA PRO A 12 -21.16 4.71 24.05
C PRO A 12 -21.28 5.87 23.06
N LYS A 13 -20.87 7.08 23.47
CA LYS A 13 -20.82 8.29 22.63
C LYS A 13 -19.44 8.55 22.00
N GLY A 14 -18.44 7.70 22.24
CA GLY A 14 -17.06 7.89 21.77
C GLY A 14 -16.31 9.07 22.41
N LYS A 15 -16.71 9.53 23.61
CA LYS A 15 -15.97 10.59 24.32
C LYS A 15 -14.56 10.08 24.68
N ASN A 16 -13.54 10.92 24.50
CA ASN A 16 -12.13 10.60 24.79
C ASN A 16 -11.57 9.38 24.02
N THR A 17 -12.09 9.08 22.82
CA THR A 17 -11.53 8.07 21.92
C THR A 17 -10.92 8.71 20.67
N VAL A 18 -9.93 8.05 20.06
CA VAL A 18 -9.31 8.48 18.80
C VAL A 18 -9.40 7.34 17.80
N LEU A 19 -9.95 7.64 16.62
CA LEU A 19 -9.96 6.71 15.49
C LEU A 19 -8.61 6.75 14.79
N LEU A 20 -7.98 5.60 14.65
CA LEU A 20 -6.71 5.44 13.96
C LEU A 20 -6.90 4.54 12.74
N GLN A 21 -6.19 4.86 11.64
CA GLN A 21 -6.20 4.06 10.43
C GLN A 21 -4.78 3.82 9.94
N GLY A 22 -4.48 2.58 9.56
CA GLY A 22 -3.21 2.24 8.92
C GLY A 22 -3.08 2.81 7.50
N PRO A 23 -1.86 2.93 6.96
CA PRO A 23 -1.62 3.47 5.63
C PRO A 23 -2.23 2.58 4.53
N ARG A 24 -3.31 3.06 3.90
CA ARG A 24 -4.07 2.31 2.87
C ARG A 24 -3.24 1.94 1.63
N LYS A 25 -2.23 2.76 1.30
CA LYS A 25 -1.42 2.63 0.08
C LYS A 25 -0.13 1.81 0.25
N ALA A 26 0.20 1.36 1.46
CA ALA A 26 1.47 0.66 1.72
C ALA A 26 1.58 -0.74 1.08
N ARG A 27 0.45 -1.38 0.75
CA ARG A 27 0.41 -2.74 0.16
C ARG A 27 1.21 -2.79 -1.15
N LYS A 28 2.03 -3.84 -1.33
CA LYS A 28 2.81 -4.09 -2.56
C LYS A 28 1.95 -4.08 -3.84
N ALA A 29 0.70 -4.53 -3.75
CA ALA A 29 -0.27 -4.50 -4.85
C ALA A 29 -0.43 -3.09 -5.43
N ASN A 30 -0.44 -2.05 -4.58
CA ASN A 30 -0.65 -0.68 -5.01
C ASN A 30 0.50 -0.11 -5.83
N ARG A 31 1.70 -0.71 -5.76
CA ARG A 31 2.86 -0.30 -6.57
C ARG A 31 2.74 -0.68 -8.05
N TYR A 32 1.77 -1.54 -8.39
CA TYR A 32 1.51 -1.96 -9.77
C TYR A 32 0.39 -1.14 -10.44
N PHE A 33 -0.22 -0.21 -9.71
CA PHE A 33 -1.26 0.68 -10.23
C PHE A 33 -0.66 2.01 -10.71
N GLY A 34 -1.37 2.68 -11.62
CA GLY A 34 -0.97 3.95 -12.20
C GLY A 34 -0.57 3.83 -13.67
N ARG A 35 0.21 4.81 -14.16
CA ARG A 35 0.70 4.85 -15.54
C ARG A 35 1.47 3.57 -15.88
N PRO A 36 1.41 3.07 -17.11
CA PRO A 36 2.07 1.81 -17.46
C PRO A 36 3.58 1.85 -17.16
N PRO A 37 4.19 0.73 -16.75
CA PRO A 37 5.64 0.65 -16.59
C PRO A 37 6.35 0.95 -17.93
N GLY A 38 7.33 1.85 -17.91
CA GLY A 38 8.07 2.25 -19.12
C GLY A 38 7.54 3.52 -19.81
N ALA A 39 6.38 4.05 -19.40
CA ALA A 39 5.97 5.38 -19.81
C ALA A 39 6.91 6.45 -19.23
N ARG A 40 7.08 7.57 -19.94
CA ARG A 40 7.93 8.69 -19.52
C ARG A 40 7.53 9.17 -18.11
N HIS A 41 8.49 9.23 -17.20
CA HIS A 41 8.33 9.58 -15.78
C HIS A 41 7.40 8.66 -14.96
N SER A 42 7.18 7.41 -15.40
CA SER A 42 6.40 6.42 -14.63
C SER A 42 7.26 5.71 -13.59
N THR A 43 6.78 5.64 -12.35
CA THR A 43 7.40 4.90 -11.23
C THR A 43 6.72 3.57 -10.94
N THR A 44 5.71 3.18 -11.74
CA THR A 44 4.96 1.94 -11.56
C THR A 44 5.87 0.72 -11.69
N ARG A 45 5.80 -0.16 -10.70
CA ARG A 45 6.63 -1.37 -10.67
C ARG A 45 6.16 -2.35 -11.75
N PRO A 46 7.05 -2.95 -12.56
CA PRO A 46 6.67 -4.02 -13.48
C PRO A 46 6.38 -5.35 -12.76
N LYS A 47 5.46 -6.14 -13.31
CA LYS A 47 5.10 -7.47 -12.80
C LYS A 47 6.08 -8.53 -13.32
N VAL A 48 7.23 -8.66 -12.65
CA VAL A 48 8.24 -9.69 -12.95
C VAL A 48 8.21 -10.83 -11.94
N ARG A 49 8.48 -12.07 -12.40
CA ARG A 49 8.57 -13.27 -11.54
C ARG A 49 9.79 -13.24 -10.62
N ALA A 50 10.94 -12.79 -11.13
CA ALA A 50 12.19 -12.67 -10.41
C ALA A 50 12.82 -11.28 -10.62
N LYS A 51 13.75 -10.88 -9.74
CA LYS A 51 14.51 -9.62 -9.85
C LYS A 51 15.99 -9.94 -10.03
N GLY A 52 16.66 -9.25 -10.96
CA GLY A 52 18.10 -9.45 -11.20
C GLY A 52 18.60 -8.69 -12.42
N ARG A 53 19.89 -8.82 -12.74
CA ARG A 53 20.53 -8.14 -13.90
C ARG A 53 19.89 -8.52 -15.24
N LYS A 54 19.45 -9.77 -15.37
CA LYS A 54 18.88 -10.33 -16.62
C LYS A 54 17.35 -10.19 -16.75
N PHE A 55 16.65 -9.62 -15.76
CA PHE A 55 15.19 -9.52 -15.75
C PHE A 55 14.74 -8.07 -15.98
N GLU A 56 14.18 -7.78 -17.16
CA GLU A 56 13.60 -6.47 -17.55
C GLU A 56 14.47 -5.23 -17.21
N LYS A 57 15.79 -5.30 -17.49
CA LYS A 57 16.77 -4.19 -17.28
C LYS A 57 17.54 -3.78 -18.56
N ALA A 58 17.07 -4.20 -19.73
CA ALA A 58 17.71 -3.91 -21.02
C ALA A 58 17.13 -2.61 -21.63
N ARG A 59 16.64 -2.67 -22.86
CA ARG A 59 16.11 -1.52 -23.61
C ARG A 59 14.97 -0.83 -22.85
N GLY A 60 14.98 0.51 -22.82
CA GLY A 60 13.91 1.33 -22.22
C GLY A 60 13.94 1.46 -20.69
N ARG A 61 15.03 1.04 -20.03
CA ARG A 61 15.19 1.05 -18.56
C ARG A 61 16.51 1.67 -18.08
N ARG A 62 17.33 2.14 -19.00
CA ARG A 62 18.63 2.79 -18.75
C ARG A 62 18.54 4.24 -19.14
#